data_AF-A0A7R9FDD0-F1
#
_entry.id   AF-A0A7R9FDD0-F1
#
_cell.length_a   1.000
_cell.length_b   1.000
_cell.length_c   1.000
_cell.angle_alpha   90.00
_cell.angle_beta   90.00
_cell.angle_gamma   90.00
#
_symmetry.space_group_name_H-M   'P 1'
#
loop_
_entity.id
_entity.type
_entity.pdbx_description
1 polymer ?
#
loop_
_entity_poly.entity_id
_entity_poly.type
_entity_poly.pdbx_seq_one_letter_code
_entity_poly.pdbx_strand_id
1 'polypeptide(L)'
;MPTLTAPVRSSVTTSPHVCLCRNGGLCKETDTGDLTCECPEDFLGRLCEDYVHKTGSPGTPGSGANTAAIVVPIVVVLLVLLMVGAVYFVFWKRPL
;
A
#
# COMPACT_ATOMS: atom_id res chain seq x y z
N MET A 1 12.15 -53.63 16.24
CA MET A 1 12.46 -52.21 16.52
C MET A 1 11.34 -51.39 15.90
N PRO A 2 10.38 -50.86 16.69
CA PRO A 2 9.28 -50.07 16.13
C PRO A 2 9.71 -48.61 16.07
N THR A 3 9.73 -47.99 14.89
CA THR A 3 9.76 -46.53 14.78
C THR A 3 8.43 -46.09 14.20
N LEU A 4 7.51 -45.77 15.11
CA LEU A 4 6.30 -45.01 14.83
C LEU A 4 6.72 -43.67 14.20
N THR A 5 6.74 -43.57 12.88
CA THR A 5 6.54 -42.26 12.23
C THR A 5 5.06 -41.92 12.40
N ALA A 6 4.82 -40.91 13.24
CA ALA A 6 3.53 -40.45 13.70
C ALA A 6 2.49 -40.35 12.58
N PRO A 7 1.20 -40.59 12.86
CA PRO A 7 0.14 -40.20 11.94
C PRO A 7 0.23 -38.68 11.75
N VAL A 8 0.21 -38.23 10.49
CA VAL A 8 -0.10 -36.84 10.16
C VAL A 8 -1.34 -36.49 10.97
N ARG A 9 -1.16 -35.68 12.02
CA ARG A 9 -2.24 -35.30 12.90
C ARG A 9 -3.06 -34.27 12.14
N SER A 10 -3.92 -34.75 11.25
CA SER A 10 -5.11 -34.03 10.84
C SER A 10 -5.90 -33.84 12.14
N SER A 11 -5.68 -32.70 12.80
CA SER A 11 -6.32 -32.30 14.02
C SER A 11 -7.81 -32.12 13.75
N VAL A 12 -8.56 -33.21 13.87
CA VAL A 12 -10.00 -33.15 14.10
C VAL A 12 -10.18 -32.52 15.48
N THR A 13 -10.26 -31.20 15.52
CA THR A 13 -10.78 -30.41 16.63
C THR A 13 -11.89 -29.56 16.06
N THR A 14 -13.06 -29.66 16.66
CA THR A 14 -14.30 -28.97 16.32
C THR A 14 -14.15 -27.45 16.47
N SER A 15 -13.46 -26.81 15.52
CA SER A 15 -13.45 -25.36 15.28
C SER A 15 -13.16 -25.16 13.79
N PRO A 16 -13.96 -24.38 13.04
CA PRO A 16 -13.69 -24.11 11.64
C PRO A 16 -12.61 -23.03 11.61
N HIS A 17 -11.39 -23.40 11.97
CA HIS A 17 -10.24 -22.52 11.83
C HIS A 17 -9.83 -22.49 10.34
N VAL A 18 -10.69 -21.86 9.55
CA VAL A 18 -10.48 -21.61 8.13
C VAL A 18 -9.58 -20.39 8.03
N CYS A 19 -8.38 -20.54 7.45
CA CYS A 19 -7.60 -19.37 7.05
C CYS A 19 -8.20 -18.78 5.78
N LEU A 20 -8.66 -17.54 5.86
CA LEU A 20 -9.16 -16.78 4.72
C LEU A 20 -8.02 -16.05 4.00
N CYS A 21 -6.88 -16.72 3.81
CA CYS A 21 -5.75 -16.15 3.11
C CYS A 21 -6.15 -15.81 1.65
N ARG A 22 -5.88 -14.58 1.19
CA ARG A 22 -6.23 -14.07 -0.15
C ARG A 22 -5.01 -14.06 -1.06
N ASN A 23 -5.21 -13.78 -2.35
CA ASN A 23 -4.16 -13.56 -3.34
C ASN A 23 -3.09 -14.68 -3.41
N GLY A 24 -3.49 -15.92 -3.14
CA GLY A 24 -2.59 -17.08 -3.14
C GLY A 24 -1.73 -17.25 -1.89
N GLY A 25 -2.06 -16.57 -0.79
CA GLY A 25 -1.38 -16.76 0.50
C GLY A 25 -1.51 -18.18 1.05
N LEU A 26 -0.43 -18.68 1.67
CA LEU A 26 -0.38 -20.02 2.24
C LEU A 26 -0.76 -19.98 3.73
N CYS A 27 -1.60 -20.91 4.17
CA CYS A 27 -1.93 -21.04 5.57
C CYS A 27 -0.86 -21.86 6.30
N LYS A 28 -0.27 -21.29 7.35
CA LYS A 28 0.67 -21.96 8.25
C LYS A 28 0.18 -21.93 9.69
N GLU A 29 0.28 -23.07 10.36
CA GLU A 29 0.03 -23.19 11.79
C GLU A 29 1.33 -22.89 12.55
N THR A 30 1.22 -22.04 13.57
CA THR A 30 2.33 -21.65 14.46
C THR A 30 2.47 -22.68 15.56
N ASP A 31 3.64 -22.78 16.21
CA ASP A 31 3.88 -23.68 17.36
C ASP A 31 2.86 -23.51 18.51
N THR A 32 2.18 -22.36 18.60
CA THR A 32 1.11 -22.07 19.56
C THR A 32 -0.27 -22.60 19.15
N GLY A 33 -0.41 -23.15 17.94
CA GLY A 33 -1.69 -23.56 17.34
C GLY A 33 -2.43 -22.45 16.59
N ASP A 34 -1.84 -21.26 16.46
CA ASP A 34 -2.43 -20.14 15.72
C ASP A 34 -2.17 -20.23 14.22
N LEU A 35 -3.19 -19.94 13.40
CA LEU A 35 -3.07 -19.93 11.94
C LEU A 35 -2.72 -18.54 11.44
N THR A 36 -1.69 -18.47 10.60
CA THR A 36 -1.21 -17.24 9.97
C THR A 36 -1.11 -17.40 8.46
N CYS A 37 -1.24 -16.29 7.74
CA CYS A 37 -1.04 -16.25 6.29
C CYS A 37 0.42 -15.92 5.98
N GLU A 38 1.05 -16.74 5.15
CA GLU A 38 2.31 -16.41 4.51
C GLU A 38 2.02 -15.81 3.13
N CYS A 39 2.35 -14.51 2.98
CA CYS A 39 1.99 -13.74 1.79
C CYS A 39 3.08 -13.81 0.71
N PRO A 40 2.70 -13.82 -0.59
CA PRO A 40 3.64 -13.62 -1.70
C PRO A 40 4.30 -12.24 -1.65
N GLU A 41 5.42 -12.06 -2.37
CA GLU A 41 6.24 -10.84 -2.35
C GLU A 41 5.52 -9.53 -2.74
N ASP A 42 4.39 -9.65 -3.44
CA ASP A 42 3.60 -8.52 -3.92
C ASP A 42 2.38 -8.23 -3.03
N PHE A 43 2.18 -8.98 -1.94
CA PHE A 43 1.03 -8.80 -1.03
C PHE A 43 1.45 -8.74 0.44
N LEU A 44 0.65 -8.04 1.24
CA LEU A 44 0.83 -7.86 2.67
C LEU A 44 -0.53 -7.80 3.38
N GLY A 45 -0.50 -7.78 4.72
CA GLY A 45 -1.71 -7.80 5.56
C GLY A 45 -1.91 -9.16 6.22
N ARG A 46 -2.88 -9.25 7.15
CA ARG A 46 -3.10 -10.48 7.92
C ARG A 46 -3.61 -11.61 7.03
N LEU A 47 -4.37 -11.27 5.99
CA LEU A 47 -4.97 -12.18 5.01
C LEU A 47 -4.37 -11.97 3.61
N CYS A 48 -3.22 -11.30 3.49
CA CYS A 48 -2.63 -10.92 2.20
C CYS A 48 -3.60 -10.08 1.33
N GLU A 49 -4.39 -9.21 1.97
CA GLU A 49 -5.43 -8.39 1.33
C GLU A 49 -4.89 -7.17 0.60
N ASP A 50 -3.71 -6.68 0.98
CA ASP A 50 -3.11 -5.45 0.47
C ASP A 50 -2.00 -5.77 -0.53
N TYR A 51 -1.86 -4.94 -1.57
CA TYR A 51 -0.74 -5.04 -2.51
C TYR A 51 0.46 -4.25 -2.01
N VAL A 52 1.67 -4.82 -2.13
CA VAL A 52 2.92 -4.12 -1.87
C VAL A 52 3.08 -3.09 -2.98
N HIS A 53 2.76 -1.84 -2.67
CA HIS A 53 3.05 -0.73 -3.57
C HIS A 53 4.58 -0.59 -3.64
N LYS A 54 5.20 -1.28 -4.62
CA LYS A 54 6.61 -1.14 -4.98
C LYS A 54 6.81 0.26 -5.60
N THR A 55 6.60 1.31 -4.81
CA THR A 55 7.15 2.62 -5.12
C THR A 55 8.65 2.47 -4.99
N GLY A 56 9.32 2.33 -6.13
CA GLY A 56 10.77 2.22 -6.21
C GLY A 56 11.40 3.27 -5.29
N SER A 57 12.08 2.80 -4.26
CA SER A 57 12.87 3.67 -3.42
C SER A 57 14.33 3.43 -3.78
N PRO A 58 15.10 4.51 -3.87
CA PRO A 58 16.26 4.59 -3.02
C PRO A 58 16.16 5.87 -2.18
N GLY A 59 15.61 5.72 -0.98
CA GLY A 59 15.85 6.58 0.19
C GLY A 59 15.04 7.88 0.27
N THR A 60 13.89 7.88 0.97
CA THR A 60 13.42 9.06 1.75
C THR A 60 12.39 8.60 2.80
N PRO A 61 12.46 9.08 4.07
CA PRO A 61 11.71 8.50 5.19
C PRO A 61 10.32 9.11 5.37
N GLY A 62 9.39 8.28 5.83
CA GLY A 62 8.22 8.74 6.59
C GLY A 62 6.98 9.02 5.76
N SER A 63 5.90 8.35 6.15
CA SER A 63 4.52 8.55 5.76
C SER A 63 4.02 9.95 6.18
N GLY A 64 4.54 11.00 5.55
CA GLY A 64 3.90 12.30 5.48
C GLY A 64 3.36 12.43 4.07
N ALA A 65 2.04 12.60 3.91
CA ALA A 65 1.48 12.99 2.63
C ALA A 65 2.17 14.29 2.21
N ASN A 66 3.10 14.21 1.25
CA ASN A 66 3.83 15.37 0.74
C ASN A 66 2.85 16.21 -0.10
N THR A 67 1.99 16.96 0.57
CA THR A 67 1.05 17.95 0.02
C THR A 67 1.76 18.94 -0.91
N ALA A 68 3.09 19.05 -0.80
CA ALA A 68 3.98 19.75 -1.72
C ALA A 68 3.78 19.37 -3.20
N ALA A 69 3.47 18.10 -3.52
CA ALA A 69 3.32 17.66 -4.91
C ALA A 69 2.14 18.31 -5.64
N ILE A 70 1.05 18.61 -4.93
CA ILE A 70 -0.15 19.25 -5.49
C ILE A 70 -0.07 20.78 -5.32
N VAL A 71 0.57 21.27 -4.26
CA VAL A 71 0.65 22.71 -3.99
C VAL A 71 1.53 23.44 -5.01
N VAL A 72 2.68 22.86 -5.40
CA VAL A 72 3.59 23.49 -6.37
C VAL A 72 2.93 23.81 -7.71
N PRO A 73 2.26 22.87 -8.41
CA PRO A 73 1.63 23.18 -9.70
C PRO A 73 0.50 24.20 -9.58
N ILE A 74 -0.30 24.15 -8.50
CA ILE A 74 -1.39 25.12 -8.28
C ILE A 74 -0.83 26.52 -8.10
N VAL A 75 0.21 26.70 -7.28
CA VAL A 75 0.85 28.01 -7.06
C VAL A 75 1.44 28.54 -8.36
N VAL A 76 2.12 27.71 -9.15
CA VAL A 76 2.67 28.13 -10.45
C VAL A 76 1.57 28.58 -11.41
N VAL A 77 0.46 27.83 -11.51
CA VAL A 77 -0.69 28.20 -12.34
C VAL A 77 -1.29 29.54 -11.89
N LEU A 78 -1.49 29.73 -10.58
CA LEU A 78 -2.02 30.99 -10.04
C LEU A 78 -1.09 32.17 -10.35
N LEU A 79 0.22 32.01 -10.19
CA LEU A 79 1.20 33.05 -10.52
C LEU A 79 1.17 33.41 -12.01
N VAL A 80 1.09 32.42 -12.90
CA VAL A 80 0.98 32.66 -14.36
C VAL A 80 -0.30 33.41 -14.71
N LEU A 81 -1.44 33.02 -14.13
CA LEU A 81 -2.73 33.70 -14.37
C LEU A 81 -2.70 35.16 -13.91
N LEU A 82 -2.08 35.45 -12.76
CA LEU A 82 -1.92 36.82 -12.26
C LEU A 82 -1.03 37.66 -13.18
N MET A 83 0.09 37.09 -13.67
CA MET A 83 0.99 37.78 -14.60
C MET A 83 0.29 38.08 -15.93
N VAL A 84 -0.44 37.12 -16.51
CA VAL A 84 -1.21 37.33 -17.75
C VAL A 84 -2.31 38.37 -17.56
N GLY A 85 -3.06 38.28 -16.45
CA GLY A 85 -4.10 39.26 -16.12
C GLY A 85 -3.55 40.68 -15.95
N ALA A 86 -2.40 40.84 -15.29
CA ALA A 86 -1.74 42.13 -15.14
C ALA A 86 -1.27 42.69 -16.48
N VAL A 87 -0.66 41.87 -17.34
CA VAL A 87 -0.23 42.26 -18.68
C VAL A 87 -1.42 42.70 -19.53
N TYR A 88 -2.50 41.91 -19.55
CA TYR A 88 -3.73 42.25 -20.26
C TYR A 88 -4.33 43.56 -19.74
N PHE A 89 -4.39 43.75 -18.43
CA PHE A 89 -4.90 44.97 -17.82
C PHE A 89 -4.04 46.19 -18.18
N VAL A 90 -2.72 46.05 -18.20
CA VAL A 90 -1.82 47.12 -18.64
C VAL A 90 -2.05 47.45 -20.10
N PHE A 91 -2.10 46.47 -21.01
CA PHE A 91 -2.38 46.73 -22.42
C PHE A 91 -3.76 47.35 -22.64
N TRP A 92 -4.76 46.91 -21.87
CA TRP A 92 -6.10 47.47 -21.99
C TRP A 92 -6.21 48.89 -21.43
N LYS A 93 -5.43 49.21 -20.37
CA LYS A 93 -5.24 50.57 -19.87
C LYS A 93 -4.28 51.42 -20.69
N ARG A 94 -3.64 50.84 -21.70
CA ARG A 94 -2.88 51.55 -22.72
C ARG A 94 -3.69 51.54 -24.03
N PRO A 95 -4.91 52.11 -24.08
CA PRO A 95 -5.49 52.45 -25.36
C PRO A 95 -4.56 53.48 -26.01
N LEU A 96 -4.19 53.23 -27.27
CA LEU A 96 -3.45 54.18 -28.11
C LEU A 96 -4.06 55.58 -28.06
#